data_AF-A0A7W0RBU0-F1
#
_entry.id   AF-A0A7W0RBU0-F1
#
_cell.length_a   1.000
_cell.length_b   1.000
_cell.length_c   1.000
_cell.angle_alpha   90.00
_cell.angle_beta   90.00
_cell.angle_gamma   90.00
#
_symmetry.space_group_name_H-M   'P 1'
#
loop_
_entity.id
_entity.type
_entity.pdbx_description
1 polymer ?
#
loop_
_entity_poly.entity_id
_entity_poly.type
_entity_poly.pdbx_seq_one_letter_code
_entity_poly.pdbx_strand_id
1 'polypeptide(L)'
;GGASIAAGDLRLLGNSNMRGWRPQLAEGENRASNIFELGLFPWELLLNATVEGDADADGFGDESQDGCPLDPARQSGCGSGSTGGGGGTGGGGGGGGNTGRGGTGGGNDPLRVRISAKAVRLDRRGITRIALDCPARVIAPCQGTLLLETEKRVSSQGSARARRLRLGGAPFSIPAGRREVASVPVTAKNRKILRRVGPTKVIARANTLAPGGSTTAARVTILLRPR
;
A
#
# COMPACT_ATOMS: atom_id res chain seq x y z
N GLY A 1 12.21 57.51 -50.98
CA GLY A 1 11.94 58.39 -49.83
C GLY A 1 10.59 58.01 -49.25
N GLY A 2 10.50 57.92 -47.92
CA GLY A 2 9.25 57.89 -47.16
C GLY A 2 8.56 56.53 -47.03
N ALA A 3 8.76 55.87 -45.89
CA ALA A 3 7.76 54.97 -45.33
C ALA A 3 7.76 55.15 -43.80
N SER A 4 6.91 56.07 -43.35
CA SER A 4 6.53 56.21 -41.94
C SER A 4 5.52 55.12 -41.62
N ILE A 5 5.79 54.31 -40.59
CA ILE A 5 4.78 53.44 -39.98
C ILE A 5 4.57 53.96 -38.56
N ALA A 6 3.34 54.37 -38.30
CA ALA A 6 2.90 54.98 -37.07
C ALA A 6 2.98 54.02 -35.89
N ALA A 7 3.45 54.54 -34.76
CA ALA A 7 3.25 53.95 -33.46
C ALA A 7 1.75 53.94 -33.14
N GLY A 8 1.22 52.76 -32.84
CA GLY A 8 -0.18 52.54 -32.53
C GLY A 8 -0.35 51.41 -31.54
N ASP A 9 -0.45 51.81 -30.28
CA ASP A 9 -1.16 51.15 -29.19
C ASP A 9 -0.57 49.89 -28.54
N LEU A 10 0.12 50.18 -27.45
CA LEU A 10 0.54 49.28 -26.40
C LEU A 10 -0.67 49.00 -25.49
N ARG A 11 -1.38 47.88 -25.68
CA ARG A 11 -2.39 47.42 -24.72
C ARG A 11 -2.27 45.94 -24.38
N LEU A 12 -2.09 45.74 -23.07
CA LEU A 12 -2.46 44.59 -22.24
C LEU A 12 -1.63 43.31 -22.40
N LEU A 13 -0.54 43.33 -21.62
CA LEU A 13 0.07 42.21 -20.94
C LEU A 13 -1.00 41.29 -20.30
N GLY A 14 -1.05 40.03 -20.74
CA GLY A 14 -1.95 39.04 -20.15
C GLY A 14 -2.09 37.70 -20.88
N ASN A 15 -1.27 37.39 -21.89
CA ASN A 15 -1.30 36.07 -22.53
C ASN A 15 -0.39 35.09 -21.79
N SER A 16 -0.89 34.51 -20.70
CA SER A 16 -0.50 33.15 -20.33
C SER A 16 -1.03 32.21 -21.41
N ASN A 17 -0.32 32.16 -22.53
CA ASN A 17 -0.46 31.13 -23.55
C ASN A 17 -0.18 29.80 -22.85
N MET A 18 -1.23 29.12 -22.36
CA MET A 18 -1.24 27.67 -22.31
C MET A 18 -0.96 27.20 -23.74
N ARG A 19 0.32 27.01 -24.06
CA ARG A 19 0.76 26.36 -25.30
C ARG A 19 -0.08 25.09 -25.41
N GLY A 20 -0.85 25.03 -26.50
CA GLY A 20 -2.03 24.21 -26.63
C GLY A 20 -1.93 22.83 -25.99
N TRP A 21 -2.83 22.58 -25.05
CA TRP A 21 -3.18 21.22 -24.67
C TRP A 21 -3.50 20.45 -25.96
N ARG A 22 -2.70 19.42 -26.23
CA ARG A 22 -2.95 18.50 -27.35
C ARG A 22 -3.91 17.44 -26.84
N PRO A 23 -5.02 17.15 -27.55
CA PRO A 23 -6.12 16.35 -27.03
C PRO A 23 -5.69 14.94 -26.61
N GLN A 24 -6.58 14.29 -25.86
CA GLN A 24 -6.51 12.90 -25.43
C GLN A 24 -5.96 12.01 -26.56
N LEU A 25 -5.00 11.16 -26.20
CA LEU A 25 -4.56 10.07 -27.06
C LEU A 25 -5.78 9.22 -27.43
N ALA A 26 -5.90 8.84 -28.71
CA ALA A 26 -6.90 7.83 -29.06
C ALA A 26 -6.61 6.53 -28.29
N GLU A 27 -7.63 5.70 -28.05
CA GLU A 27 -7.44 4.43 -27.36
C GLU A 27 -6.41 3.56 -28.12
N GLY A 28 -5.27 3.28 -27.45
CA GLY A 28 -4.15 2.54 -28.04
C GLY A 28 -3.08 3.38 -28.75
N GLU A 29 -3.20 4.70 -28.81
CA GLU A 29 -2.16 5.58 -29.36
C GLU A 29 -1.00 5.75 -28.36
N ASN A 30 0.21 5.36 -28.76
CA ASN A 30 1.43 5.62 -28.00
C ASN A 30 2.17 6.82 -28.61
N ARG A 31 2.40 7.89 -27.83
CA ARG A 31 3.30 8.97 -28.25
C ARG A 31 4.71 8.72 -27.73
N ALA A 32 5.67 8.73 -28.65
CA ALA A 32 7.08 8.72 -28.30
C ALA A 32 7.47 10.09 -27.75
N SER A 33 8.04 10.11 -26.54
CA SER A 33 8.53 11.32 -25.91
C SER A 33 9.81 11.80 -26.61
N ASN A 34 9.70 12.92 -27.34
CA ASN A 34 10.80 13.53 -28.09
C ASN A 34 11.59 14.57 -27.26
N ILE A 35 11.54 14.48 -25.92
CA ILE A 35 12.17 15.45 -24.99
C ILE A 35 13.71 15.33 -24.87
N PHE A 36 14.35 14.45 -25.65
CA PHE A 36 15.81 14.23 -25.61
C PHE A 36 16.67 15.46 -25.98
N GLU A 37 16.07 16.58 -26.45
CA GLU A 37 16.80 17.72 -26.97
C GLU A 37 17.19 18.80 -25.93
N LEU A 38 16.72 18.72 -24.67
CA LEU A 38 16.97 19.76 -23.66
C LEU A 38 17.72 19.30 -22.39
N GLY A 39 18.16 18.04 -22.31
CA GLY A 39 19.17 17.60 -21.32
C GLY A 39 18.81 17.73 -19.83
N LEU A 40 17.56 18.03 -19.49
CA LEU A 40 17.12 18.22 -18.10
C LEU A 40 16.07 17.16 -17.75
N PHE A 41 16.50 16.16 -16.98
CA PHE A 41 15.77 15.05 -16.34
C PHE A 41 15.40 13.83 -17.24
N PRO A 42 15.97 12.63 -16.99
CA PRO A 42 15.78 11.45 -17.84
C PRO A 42 14.50 10.63 -17.54
N TRP A 43 13.52 11.20 -16.85
CA TRP A 43 12.24 10.51 -16.60
C TRP A 43 11.08 11.48 -16.78
N GLU A 44 10.31 11.26 -17.84
CA GLU A 44 9.01 11.89 -18.04
C GLU A 44 7.95 10.97 -17.42
N LEU A 45 7.10 11.54 -16.56
CA LEU A 45 6.01 10.79 -15.95
C LEU A 45 4.88 10.68 -16.98
N LEU A 46 4.87 9.58 -17.74
CA LEU A 46 3.78 9.25 -18.66
C LEU A 46 2.53 8.89 -17.85
N LEU A 47 1.64 9.85 -17.66
CA LEU A 47 0.33 9.66 -17.02
C LEU A 47 -0.73 9.67 -18.12
N ASN A 48 -1.62 8.67 -18.08
CA ASN A 48 -2.90 8.72 -18.77
C ASN A 48 -3.97 9.00 -17.71
N ALA A 49 -4.82 9.98 -17.98
CA ALA A 49 -5.99 10.29 -17.17
C ALA A 49 -7.20 10.44 -18.10
N THR A 50 -8.33 9.90 -17.67
CA THR A 50 -9.64 10.18 -18.29
C THR A 50 -10.18 11.45 -17.66
N VAL A 51 -10.63 12.40 -18.48
CA VAL A 51 -11.40 13.55 -17.99
C VAL A 51 -12.83 13.06 -17.82
N GLU A 52 -13.33 13.11 -16.60
CA GLU A 52 -14.72 12.76 -16.28
C GLU A 52 -15.67 13.90 -16.67
N GLY A 53 -16.94 13.56 -16.85
CA GLY A 53 -17.97 14.57 -17.10
C GLY A 53 -18.20 15.41 -15.84
N ASP A 54 -18.46 16.69 -16.03
CA ASP A 54 -18.90 17.58 -14.96
C ASP A 54 -20.36 17.95 -15.25
N ALA A 55 -21.28 17.08 -14.83
CA ALA A 55 -22.70 17.15 -15.19
C ALA A 55 -23.44 18.31 -14.50
N ASP A 56 -22.95 18.72 -13.32
CA ASP A 56 -23.53 19.79 -12.50
C ASP A 56 -22.69 21.08 -12.46
N ALA A 57 -21.59 21.11 -13.21
CA ALA A 57 -20.72 22.27 -13.45
C ALA A 57 -20.06 22.80 -12.17
N ASP A 58 -19.68 21.91 -11.27
CA ASP A 58 -19.09 22.25 -9.98
C ASP A 58 -17.54 22.29 -10.00
N GLY A 59 -16.94 21.88 -11.12
CA GLY A 59 -15.51 21.84 -11.36
C GLY A 59 -14.82 20.53 -11.01
N PHE A 60 -15.58 19.47 -10.68
CA PHE A 60 -15.08 18.15 -10.32
C PHE A 60 -15.67 17.05 -11.23
N GLY A 61 -15.04 15.87 -11.21
CA GLY A 61 -15.52 14.69 -11.93
C GLY A 61 -16.55 13.90 -11.12
N ASP A 62 -17.69 13.62 -11.74
CA ASP A 62 -18.88 12.99 -11.16
C ASP A 62 -18.68 11.57 -10.60
N GLU A 63 -17.69 10.82 -11.12
CA GLU A 63 -17.45 9.43 -10.72
C GLU A 63 -16.34 9.24 -9.69
N SER A 64 -15.18 9.89 -9.87
CA SER A 64 -13.97 9.61 -9.08
C SER A 64 -13.60 10.71 -8.09
N GLN A 65 -14.09 11.94 -8.28
CA GLN A 65 -13.69 13.09 -7.48
C GLN A 65 -14.76 13.51 -6.47
N ASP A 66 -16.01 13.11 -6.67
CA ASP A 66 -17.06 13.36 -5.71
C ASP A 66 -16.98 12.42 -4.52
N GLY A 67 -17.00 13.01 -3.32
CA GLY A 67 -17.11 12.27 -2.07
C GLY A 67 -18.44 11.51 -1.94
N CYS A 68 -19.37 11.69 -2.87
CA CYS A 68 -20.70 11.09 -2.90
C CYS A 68 -21.12 10.51 -4.25
N PRO A 69 -20.96 9.19 -4.45
CA PRO A 69 -21.35 8.52 -5.70
C PRO A 69 -22.85 8.58 -6.07
N LEU A 70 -23.70 9.13 -5.20
CA LEU A 70 -25.15 9.22 -5.36
C LEU A 70 -25.66 10.66 -5.37
N ASP A 71 -24.79 11.65 -5.19
CA ASP A 71 -25.15 13.06 -5.10
C ASP A 71 -23.99 13.92 -5.66
N PRO A 72 -23.98 14.19 -6.98
CA PRO A 72 -22.87 14.89 -7.63
C PRO A 72 -22.67 16.31 -7.07
N ALA A 73 -23.73 16.95 -6.58
CA ALA A 73 -23.66 18.30 -5.99
C ALA A 73 -22.94 18.36 -4.62
N ARG A 74 -22.31 17.26 -4.15
CA ARG A 74 -21.70 17.16 -2.82
C ARG A 74 -20.29 16.58 -2.84
N GLN A 75 -19.33 17.50 -2.81
CA GLN A 75 -17.89 17.23 -2.79
C GLN A 75 -17.34 16.70 -1.44
N SER A 76 -17.99 17.00 -0.31
CA SER A 76 -17.43 16.76 1.03
C SER A 76 -18.29 15.85 1.91
N GLY A 77 -18.05 14.54 1.79
CA GLY A 77 -18.56 13.51 2.68
C GLY A 77 -20.08 13.33 2.58
N CYS A 78 -20.52 12.11 2.27
CA CYS A 78 -21.94 11.82 2.34
C CYS A 78 -22.38 11.96 3.78
N GLY A 79 -23.05 13.08 4.06
CA GLY A 79 -23.73 13.33 5.30
C GLY A 79 -24.51 12.07 5.59
N SER A 80 -24.09 11.36 6.64
CA SER A 80 -24.74 10.15 7.08
C SER A 80 -26.14 10.59 7.48
N GLY A 81 -27.07 10.46 6.53
CA GLY A 81 -28.48 10.70 6.75
C GLY A 81 -28.84 9.94 8.02
N SER A 82 -29.15 10.73 9.04
CA SER A 82 -29.65 10.28 10.33
C SER A 82 -30.99 9.58 10.11
N THR A 83 -30.95 8.32 9.68
CA THR A 83 -32.12 7.44 9.74
C THR A 83 -32.08 6.78 11.10
N GLY A 84 -32.78 7.41 12.06
CA GLY A 84 -32.96 6.87 13.39
C GLY A 84 -33.73 5.54 13.41
N GLY A 85 -33.64 4.84 14.54
CA GLY A 85 -34.64 3.86 14.96
C GLY A 85 -34.10 2.53 15.48
N GLY A 86 -34.31 2.29 16.78
CA GLY A 86 -34.34 0.96 17.42
C GLY A 86 -32.98 0.52 17.98
N GLY A 87 -32.71 0.53 19.29
CA GLY A 87 -33.56 0.00 20.35
C GLY A 87 -33.33 -1.51 20.46
N GLY A 88 -32.35 -1.93 21.26
CA GLY A 88 -31.98 -3.35 21.38
C GLY A 88 -30.97 -3.62 22.49
N THR A 89 -31.40 -3.43 23.74
CA THR A 89 -30.73 -3.95 24.94
C THR A 89 -30.90 -5.47 25.00
N GLY A 90 -29.82 -6.23 24.85
CA GLY A 90 -29.80 -7.68 25.03
C GLY A 90 -28.45 -8.12 25.59
N GLY A 91 -28.43 -8.43 26.89
CA GLY A 91 -27.27 -8.94 27.61
C GLY A 91 -26.90 -10.38 27.23
N GLY A 92 -25.68 -10.78 27.61
CA GLY A 92 -25.20 -12.15 27.48
C GLY A 92 -23.72 -12.24 27.83
N GLY A 93 -23.43 -12.73 29.03
CA GLY A 93 -22.08 -12.86 29.57
C GLY A 93 -21.29 -14.08 29.07
N GLY A 94 -20.08 -14.20 29.61
CA GLY A 94 -19.11 -15.29 29.40
C GLY A 94 -18.01 -14.85 28.44
N GLY A 95 -16.76 -14.63 28.86
CA GLY A 95 -15.97 -15.42 29.78
C GLY A 95 -14.80 -16.02 28.97
N GLY A 96 -13.56 -15.77 29.40
CA GLY A 96 -12.37 -16.46 28.88
C GLY A 96 -11.33 -15.52 28.28
N GLY A 97 -10.30 -15.22 29.07
CA GLY A 97 -9.24 -14.26 28.76
C GLY A 97 -8.14 -14.76 27.80
N ASN A 98 -7.04 -13.99 27.86
CA ASN A 98 -5.75 -14.12 27.16
C ASN A 98 -5.70 -13.57 25.72
N THR A 99 -4.77 -12.68 25.30
CA THR A 99 -3.46 -12.23 25.82
C THR A 99 -3.09 -10.89 25.19
N GLY A 100 -2.59 -9.95 26.01
CA GLY A 100 -1.46 -9.07 25.68
C GLY A 100 -1.58 -8.14 24.46
N ARG A 101 -2.15 -6.96 24.67
CA ARG A 101 -2.12 -5.81 23.77
C ARG A 101 -0.71 -5.18 23.80
N GLY A 102 0.26 -5.81 23.15
CA GLY A 102 1.61 -5.24 22.94
C GLY A 102 1.57 -4.24 21.80
N GLY A 103 1.67 -2.95 22.14
CA GLY A 103 1.54 -1.81 21.25
C GLY A 103 2.44 -1.89 20.01
N THR A 104 1.81 -1.73 18.84
CA THR A 104 2.47 -1.58 17.56
C THR A 104 2.38 -0.12 17.16
N GLY A 105 3.52 0.57 17.10
CA GLY A 105 3.66 1.86 16.42
C GLY A 105 3.49 1.71 14.91
N GLY A 106 2.32 1.26 14.47
CA GLY A 106 1.92 1.20 13.07
C GLY A 106 1.06 2.41 12.79
N GLY A 107 1.56 3.32 11.95
CA GLY A 107 0.74 4.40 11.41
C GLY A 107 -0.60 3.83 10.93
N ASN A 108 -1.68 4.52 11.30
CA ASN A 108 -3.05 4.18 10.96
C ASN A 108 -3.29 4.33 9.46
N ASP A 109 -2.61 3.55 8.62
CA ASP A 109 -3.01 3.38 7.24
C ASP A 109 -4.11 2.31 7.23
N PRO A 110 -5.39 2.71 7.12
CA PRO A 110 -6.53 1.84 7.40
C PRO A 110 -6.68 0.69 6.40
N LEU A 111 -5.89 0.67 5.33
CA LEU A 111 -6.02 -0.29 4.23
C LEU A 111 -4.86 -1.29 4.12
N ARG A 112 -3.94 -1.34 5.10
CA ARG A 112 -2.79 -2.28 5.06
C ARG A 112 -3.05 -3.57 5.85
N VAL A 113 -2.54 -4.68 5.33
CA VAL A 113 -2.45 -5.97 6.06
C VAL A 113 -1.70 -5.77 7.37
N ARG A 114 -2.26 -6.25 8.48
CA ARG A 114 -1.58 -6.18 9.79
C ARG A 114 -0.94 -7.52 10.10
N ILE A 115 0.30 -7.48 10.57
CA ILE A 115 1.06 -8.67 10.97
C ILE A 115 1.08 -8.74 12.49
N SER A 116 0.79 -9.91 13.07
CA SER A 116 0.86 -10.11 14.52
C SER A 116 2.29 -9.93 15.03
N ALA A 117 2.45 -9.16 16.11
CA ALA A 117 3.72 -8.96 16.81
C ALA A 117 4.07 -10.11 17.79
N LYS A 118 3.21 -11.14 17.88
CA LYS A 118 3.39 -12.24 18.84
C LYS A 118 4.66 -13.04 18.54
N ALA A 119 5.37 -13.42 19.60
CA ALA A 119 6.49 -14.35 19.49
C ALA A 119 6.04 -15.69 18.91
N VAL A 120 6.85 -16.26 18.02
CA VAL A 120 6.56 -17.50 17.29
C VAL A 120 7.65 -18.55 17.51
N ARG A 121 7.31 -19.82 17.38
CA ARG A 121 8.24 -20.95 17.51
C ARG A 121 8.23 -21.78 16.22
N LEU A 122 9.40 -22.26 15.81
CA LEU A 122 9.49 -23.25 14.73
C LEU A 122 8.90 -24.59 15.17
N ASP A 123 8.14 -25.23 14.29
CA ASP A 123 7.68 -26.59 14.49
C ASP A 123 8.75 -27.65 14.14
N ARG A 124 8.37 -28.93 14.16
CA ARG A 124 9.25 -30.08 13.86
C ARG A 124 9.69 -30.07 12.39
N ARG A 125 8.85 -29.54 11.50
CA ARG A 125 9.07 -29.46 10.05
C ARG A 125 9.86 -28.21 9.67
N GLY A 126 10.07 -27.28 10.61
CA GLY A 126 10.75 -26.02 10.37
C GLY A 126 9.84 -24.94 9.81
N ILE A 127 8.54 -25.02 10.08
CA ILE A 127 7.53 -24.05 9.68
C ILE A 127 7.27 -23.12 10.86
N THR A 128 7.17 -21.83 10.59
CA THR A 128 6.65 -20.85 11.54
C THR A 128 5.28 -20.35 11.08
N ARG A 129 4.35 -20.19 12.02
CA ARG A 129 2.97 -19.77 11.76
C ARG A 129 2.78 -18.34 12.23
N ILE A 130 2.41 -17.45 11.32
CA ILE A 130 2.27 -16.01 11.59
C ILE A 130 0.84 -15.60 11.25
N ALA A 131 0.14 -15.05 12.23
CA ALA A 131 -1.20 -14.51 12.04
C ALA A 131 -1.14 -13.17 11.30
N LEU A 132 -1.95 -13.06 10.26
CA LEU A 132 -2.14 -11.90 9.41
C LEU A 132 -3.62 -11.49 9.45
N ASP A 133 -3.87 -10.19 9.38
CA ASP A 133 -5.19 -9.59 9.51
C ASP A 133 -5.45 -8.71 8.28
N CYS A 134 -6.47 -9.05 7.49
CA CYS A 134 -6.91 -8.25 6.35
C CYS A 134 -8.05 -7.34 6.81
N PRO A 135 -7.93 -6.00 6.70
CA PRO A 135 -8.98 -5.09 7.16
C PRO A 135 -10.32 -5.33 6.46
N ALA A 136 -11.43 -5.16 7.18
CA ALA A 136 -12.78 -5.32 6.62
C ALA A 136 -13.17 -4.23 5.60
N ARG A 137 -12.45 -3.10 5.59
CA ARG A 137 -12.66 -2.00 4.64
C ARG A 137 -12.09 -2.28 3.25
N VAL A 138 -11.25 -3.30 3.11
CA VAL A 138 -10.72 -3.72 1.80
C VAL A 138 -11.78 -4.58 1.12
N ILE A 139 -12.12 -4.28 -0.13
CA ILE A 139 -13.14 -5.04 -0.88
C ILE A 139 -12.55 -6.34 -1.43
N ALA A 140 -11.29 -6.30 -1.88
CA ALA A 140 -10.57 -7.44 -2.42
C ALA A 140 -9.84 -8.26 -1.32
N PRO A 141 -9.56 -9.55 -1.55
CA PRO A 141 -8.69 -10.32 -0.66
C PRO A 141 -7.29 -9.70 -0.59
N CYS A 142 -6.71 -9.67 0.60
CA CYS A 142 -5.31 -9.30 0.77
C CYS A 142 -4.42 -10.43 0.27
N GLN A 143 -3.75 -10.22 -0.86
CA GLN A 143 -2.88 -11.21 -1.49
C GLN A 143 -1.44 -10.70 -1.55
N GLY A 144 -0.48 -11.59 -1.34
CA GLY A 144 0.92 -11.16 -1.30
C GLY A 144 1.93 -12.24 -0.92
N THR A 145 3.11 -11.78 -0.52
CA THR A 145 4.19 -12.64 -0.01
C THR A 145 4.64 -12.18 1.36
N LEU A 146 4.72 -13.12 2.30
CA LEU A 146 5.28 -12.92 3.63
C LEU A 146 6.75 -13.38 3.64
N LEU A 147 7.65 -12.48 3.99
CA LEU A 147 9.10 -12.72 4.08
C LEU A 147 9.58 -12.62 5.52
N LEU A 148 10.51 -13.50 5.90
CA LEU A 148 11.17 -13.46 7.20
C LEU A 148 12.68 -13.24 7.06
N GLU A 149 13.19 -12.24 7.76
CA GLU A 149 14.60 -11.86 7.77
C GLU A 149 15.10 -11.66 9.20
N THR A 150 16.37 -11.92 9.49
CA THR A 150 16.93 -11.56 10.80
C THR A 150 17.05 -10.05 10.94
N GLU A 151 16.67 -9.50 12.10
CA GLU A 151 16.80 -8.07 12.38
C GLU A 151 18.27 -7.64 12.42
N LYS A 152 19.08 -8.42 13.16
CA LYS A 152 20.53 -8.26 13.26
C LYS A 152 21.24 -9.12 12.22
N ARG A 153 22.50 -8.75 11.93
CA ARG A 153 23.41 -9.58 11.13
C ARG A 153 23.79 -10.82 11.93
N VAL A 154 23.80 -11.98 11.28
CA VAL A 154 24.16 -13.27 11.86
C VAL A 154 25.26 -13.90 11.00
N SER A 155 26.29 -14.45 11.64
CA SER A 155 27.31 -15.24 10.95
C SER A 155 26.75 -16.63 10.61
N SER A 156 26.82 -17.00 9.33
CA SER A 156 26.54 -18.37 8.91
C SER A 156 27.72 -19.28 9.22
N GLN A 157 27.48 -20.58 9.42
CA GLN A 157 28.53 -21.57 9.62
C GLN A 157 29.60 -21.48 8.51
N GLY A 158 30.87 -21.34 8.91
CA GLY A 158 32.00 -21.20 7.99
C GLY A 158 32.19 -19.81 7.37
N SER A 159 31.41 -18.79 7.79
CA SER A 159 31.59 -17.42 7.29
C SER A 159 32.05 -16.47 8.39
N ALA A 160 33.21 -15.85 8.18
CA ALA A 160 33.70 -14.76 9.02
C ALA A 160 32.80 -13.50 8.92
N ARG A 161 32.01 -13.36 7.85
CA ARG A 161 31.18 -12.17 7.60
C ARG A 161 29.75 -12.38 8.07
N ALA A 162 29.30 -11.57 9.04
CA ALA A 162 27.91 -11.55 9.47
C ALA A 162 27.02 -10.82 8.44
N ARG A 163 25.84 -11.36 8.16
CA ARG A 163 24.86 -10.76 7.23
C ARG A 163 23.43 -10.94 7.72
N ARG A 164 22.48 -10.12 7.26
CA ARG A 164 21.05 -10.39 7.51
C ARG A 164 20.66 -11.63 6.71
N LEU A 165 20.02 -12.59 7.38
CA LEU A 165 19.64 -13.86 6.77
C LEU A 165 18.16 -13.84 6.43
N ARG A 166 17.84 -14.06 5.14
CA ARG A 166 16.48 -14.42 4.73
C ARG A 166 16.19 -15.84 5.19
N LEU A 167 15.27 -15.98 6.14
CA LEU A 167 14.95 -17.24 6.78
C LEU A 167 14.05 -18.11 5.90
N GLY A 168 13.07 -17.47 5.26
CA GLY A 168 12.06 -18.10 4.42
C GLY A 168 11.08 -17.08 3.84
N GLY A 169 10.13 -17.57 3.05
CA GLY A 169 9.00 -16.80 2.56
C GLY A 169 7.86 -17.72 2.11
N ALA A 170 6.63 -17.21 2.12
CA ALA A 170 5.45 -17.92 1.64
C ALA A 170 4.44 -16.95 1.02
N PRO A 171 3.71 -17.35 -0.04
CA PRO A 171 2.56 -16.61 -0.50
C PRO A 171 1.44 -16.65 0.55
N PHE A 172 0.58 -15.63 0.56
CA PHE A 172 -0.64 -15.61 1.36
C PHE A 172 -1.81 -15.04 0.55
N SER A 173 -3.02 -15.47 0.91
CA SER A 173 -4.29 -14.91 0.46
C SER A 173 -5.25 -14.92 1.64
N ILE A 174 -5.82 -13.76 1.97
CA ILE A 174 -6.67 -13.57 3.13
C ILE A 174 -7.95 -12.88 2.65
N PRO A 175 -9.13 -13.46 2.86
CA PRO A 175 -10.37 -12.78 2.53
C PRO A 175 -10.50 -11.45 3.29
N ALA A 176 -11.18 -10.48 2.69
CA ALA A 176 -11.50 -9.20 3.31
C ALA A 176 -12.10 -9.38 4.72
N GLY A 177 -11.63 -8.60 5.68
CA GLY A 177 -12.12 -8.65 7.08
C GLY A 177 -11.79 -9.93 7.85
N ARG A 178 -11.01 -10.84 7.28
CA ARG A 178 -10.61 -12.09 7.94
C ARG A 178 -9.20 -12.03 8.50
N ARG A 179 -8.97 -12.90 9.48
CA ARG A 179 -7.66 -13.21 10.02
C ARG A 179 -7.28 -14.62 9.60
N GLU A 180 -6.07 -14.77 9.07
CA GLU A 180 -5.54 -16.04 8.61
C GLU A 180 -4.11 -16.28 9.10
N VAL A 181 -3.69 -17.54 9.10
CA VAL A 181 -2.35 -17.95 9.57
C VAL A 181 -1.48 -18.37 8.39
N ALA A 182 -0.49 -17.53 8.05
CA ALA A 182 0.49 -17.85 7.03
C ALA A 182 1.56 -18.83 7.59
N SER A 183 1.81 -19.91 6.85
CA SER A 183 2.83 -20.91 7.17
C SER A 183 4.10 -20.63 6.39
N VAL A 184 5.14 -20.12 7.06
CA VAL A 184 6.42 -19.76 6.43
C VAL A 184 7.45 -20.85 6.67
N PRO A 185 7.89 -21.60 5.64
CA PRO A 185 8.95 -22.59 5.79
C PRO A 185 10.31 -21.91 5.97
N VAL A 186 11.08 -22.36 6.96
CA VAL A 186 12.46 -21.95 7.17
C VAL A 186 13.40 -23.02 6.63
N THR A 187 14.36 -22.63 5.79
CA THR A 187 15.29 -23.57 5.13
C THR A 187 16.11 -24.37 6.16
N ALA A 188 16.47 -25.62 5.84
CA ALA A 188 17.22 -26.49 6.75
C ALA A 188 18.55 -25.85 7.23
N LYS A 189 19.25 -25.15 6.33
CA LYS A 189 20.47 -24.39 6.63
C LYS A 189 20.21 -23.31 7.67
N ASN A 190 19.15 -22.51 7.49
CA ASN A 190 18.80 -21.46 8.44
C ASN A 190 18.34 -22.03 9.79
N ARG A 191 17.65 -23.18 9.81
CA ARG A 191 17.29 -23.87 11.06
C ARG A 191 18.51 -24.31 11.86
N LYS A 192 19.58 -24.77 11.22
CA LYS A 192 20.85 -25.09 11.90
C LYS A 192 21.45 -23.83 12.53
N ILE A 193 21.47 -22.72 11.80
CA ILE A 193 21.97 -21.43 12.31
C ILE A 193 21.12 -20.94 13.50
N LEU A 194 19.80 -20.95 13.38
CA LEU A 194 18.89 -20.51 14.45
C LEU A 194 19.01 -21.36 15.72
N ARG A 195 19.20 -22.68 15.59
CA ARG A 195 19.44 -23.55 16.76
C ARG A 195 20.72 -23.19 17.51
N ARG A 196 21.77 -22.77 16.80
CA ARG A 196 23.04 -22.33 17.39
C ARG A 196 22.94 -20.93 18.02
N VAL A 197 22.24 -20.01 17.35
CA VAL A 197 22.12 -18.61 17.80
C VAL A 197 21.09 -18.45 18.92
N GLY A 198 20.10 -19.34 18.99
CA GLY A 198 19.01 -19.26 19.96
C GLY A 198 17.84 -18.36 19.51
N PRO A 199 17.00 -17.93 20.46
CA PRO A 199 15.90 -17.00 20.17
C PRO A 199 16.39 -15.75 19.45
N THR A 200 15.83 -15.48 18.28
CA THR A 200 16.32 -14.43 17.37
C THR A 200 15.18 -13.47 17.03
N LYS A 201 15.43 -12.15 17.10
CA LYS A 201 14.50 -11.15 16.57
C LYS A 201 14.53 -11.16 15.04
N VAL A 202 13.36 -11.26 14.43
CA VAL A 202 13.19 -11.33 12.98
C VAL A 202 12.21 -10.27 12.51
N ILE A 203 12.45 -9.72 11.33
CA ILE A 203 11.55 -8.81 10.64
C ILE A 203 10.64 -9.67 9.77
N ALA A 204 9.34 -9.63 10.06
CA ALA A 204 8.31 -10.13 9.17
C ALA A 204 7.86 -9.00 8.24
N ARG A 205 7.93 -9.22 6.93
CA ARG A 205 7.49 -8.26 5.90
C ARG A 205 6.40 -8.88 5.04
N ALA A 206 5.21 -8.29 5.02
CA ALA A 206 4.14 -8.67 4.11
C ALA A 206 4.11 -7.67 2.95
N ASN A 207 4.46 -8.13 1.75
CA ASN A 207 4.32 -7.36 0.52
C ASN A 207 2.96 -7.74 -0.08
N THR A 208 2.03 -6.79 -0.13
CA THR A 208 0.65 -6.99 -0.59
C THR A 208 0.49 -6.34 -1.96
N LEU A 209 -0.14 -7.05 -2.90
CA LEU A 209 -0.53 -6.52 -4.19
C LEU A 209 -1.87 -5.81 -4.05
N ALA A 210 -1.91 -4.51 -4.37
CA ALA A 210 -3.15 -3.75 -4.44
C ALA A 210 -3.80 -3.94 -5.83
N PRO A 211 -5.13 -3.77 -5.92
CA PRO A 211 -5.79 -3.52 -7.20
C PRO A 211 -5.09 -2.36 -7.91
N GLY A 212 -4.66 -2.55 -9.17
CA GLY A 212 -3.84 -1.57 -9.90
C GLY A 212 -2.32 -1.78 -9.81
N GLY A 213 -1.85 -2.91 -9.27
CA GLY A 213 -0.44 -3.33 -9.34
C GLY A 213 0.51 -2.65 -8.34
N SER A 214 0.04 -1.64 -7.62
CA SER A 214 0.80 -1.01 -6.54
C SER A 214 1.09 -2.02 -5.42
N THR A 215 2.32 -2.03 -4.90
CA THR A 215 2.71 -2.92 -3.80
C THR A 215 2.78 -2.15 -2.48
N THR A 216 2.02 -2.57 -1.48
CA THR A 216 2.13 -2.04 -0.11
C THR A 216 2.91 -3.00 0.78
N ALA A 217 3.73 -2.47 1.69
CA ALA A 217 4.51 -3.28 2.61
C ALA A 217 4.12 -3.01 4.06
N ALA A 218 3.77 -4.06 4.80
CA ALA A 218 3.66 -4.05 6.24
C ALA A 218 4.88 -4.73 6.87
N ARG A 219 5.37 -4.19 8.00
CA ARG A 219 6.58 -4.69 8.66
C ARG A 219 6.38 -4.74 10.17
N VAL A 220 6.82 -5.84 10.78
CA VAL A 220 6.85 -5.97 12.24
C VAL A 220 8.06 -6.79 12.67
N THR A 221 8.64 -6.46 13.82
CA THR A 221 9.69 -7.27 14.45
C THR A 221 9.05 -8.26 15.42
N ILE A 222 9.33 -9.55 15.27
CA ILE A 222 8.85 -10.63 16.15
C ILE A 222 10.02 -11.45 16.69
N LEU A 223 9.82 -12.07 17.87
CA LEU A 223 10.78 -13.02 18.41
C LEU A 223 10.52 -14.42 17.82
N LEU A 224 11.49 -14.99 17.12
CA LEU A 224 11.46 -16.36 16.61
C LEU A 224 12.28 -17.28 17.51
N ARG A 225 11.63 -18.28 18.10
CA ARG A 225 12.29 -19.30 18.92
C ARG A 225 12.59 -20.54 18.06
N PRO A 226 13.86 -21.01 18.01
CA PRO A 226 14.17 -22.29 17.40
C PRO A 226 13.45 -23.41 18.16
N ARG A 227 13.21 -24.53 17.47
CA ARG A 227 12.68 -25.72 18.12
C ARG A 227 13.74 -26.41 18.96
#